data_AF-A0A7X0ESW6-F1
#
_entry.id   AF-A0A7X0ESW6-F1
#
_cell.length_a   1.000
_cell.length_b   1.000
_cell.length_c   1.000
_cell.angle_alpha   90.00
_cell.angle_beta   90.00
_cell.angle_gamma   90.00
#
_symmetry.space_group_name_H-M   'P 1'
#
loop_
_entity.id
_entity.type
_entity.pdbx_description
1 polymer ?
#
loop_
_entity_poly.entity_id
_entity_poly.type
_entity_poly.pdbx_seq_one_letter_code
_entity_poly.pdbx_strand_id
1 'polypeptide(L)'
;MFTRNRHPDNHVLDPIVKPLASKAFLILISLAAIGAGITFSVVHENWSWINRFGAVVIVVGLLFTMSPLFSNGIYKSQSSAGRFADLHTDGTPIITTAEERKIGNNVALGIIITAIGTLTNAFGDLLGNCVYGF
;
A
#
# COMPACT_ATOMS: atom_id res chain seq x y z
N MET A 1 8.79 39.05 13.87
CA MET A 1 7.83 38.48 14.84
C MET A 1 7.00 37.43 14.08
N PHE A 2 7.43 36.16 14.06
CA PHE A 2 6.72 35.09 13.36
C PHE A 2 5.65 34.52 14.30
N THR A 3 4.38 34.72 13.97
CA THR A 3 3.27 34.03 14.63
C THR A 3 3.40 32.53 14.37
N ARG A 4 3.87 31.83 15.39
CA ARG A 4 3.92 30.37 15.48
C ARG A 4 2.48 29.86 15.45
N ASN A 5 1.96 29.45 14.29
CA ASN A 5 0.74 28.64 14.21
C ASN A 5 1.00 27.36 15.00
N ARG A 6 0.51 27.30 16.24
CA ARG A 6 0.72 26.19 17.19
C ARG A 6 -0.27 25.04 17.01
N HIS A 7 -1.17 25.14 16.04
CA HIS A 7 -2.04 24.04 15.66
C HIS A 7 -1.54 23.47 14.33
N PRO A 8 -1.06 22.23 14.30
CA PRO A 8 -0.82 21.54 13.05
C PRO A 8 -2.17 21.46 12.33
N ASP A 9 -2.27 22.01 11.13
CA ASP A 9 -3.49 21.93 10.32
C ASP A 9 -3.82 20.45 10.08
N ASN A 10 -4.85 19.97 10.78
CA ASN A 10 -5.38 18.62 10.59
C ASN A 10 -6.37 18.71 9.44
N HIS A 11 -6.17 17.90 8.40
CA HIS A 11 -7.08 17.90 7.27
C HIS A 11 -8.39 17.21 7.68
N VAL A 12 -9.53 17.73 7.22
CA VAL A 12 -10.86 17.14 7.43
C VAL A 12 -10.93 15.65 7.00
N LEU A 13 -10.07 15.22 6.08
CA LEU A 13 -10.04 13.86 5.55
C LEU A 13 -9.08 12.94 6.32
N ASP A 14 -8.29 13.47 7.28
CA ASP A 14 -7.36 12.68 8.09
C ASP A 14 -7.98 11.41 8.73
N PRO A 15 -9.25 11.42 9.21
CA PRO A 15 -9.89 10.20 9.73
C PRO A 15 -10.07 9.10 8.68
N ILE A 16 -10.21 9.45 7.40
CA ILE A 16 -10.38 8.50 6.30
C ILE A 16 -9.03 7.97 5.85
N VAL A 17 -8.01 8.83 5.76
CA VAL A 17 -6.68 8.45 5.23
C VAL A 17 -5.80 7.73 6.26
N LYS A 18 -5.98 7.97 7.56
CA LYS A 18 -5.20 7.25 8.60
C LYS A 18 -5.39 5.73 8.56
N PRO A 19 -6.61 5.17 8.41
CA PRO A 19 -6.80 3.74 8.14
C PRO A 19 -6.04 3.23 6.92
N LEU A 20 -5.87 4.03 5.87
CA LEU A 20 -5.09 3.67 4.68
C LEU A 20 -3.58 3.57 4.98
N ALA A 21 -3.09 4.09 6.10
CA ALA A 21 -1.72 3.85 6.56
C ALA A 21 -1.56 2.55 7.38
N SER A 22 -2.66 1.86 7.72
CA SER A 22 -2.62 0.64 8.53
C SER A 22 -2.27 -0.58 7.70
N LYS A 23 -1.07 -1.12 7.95
CA LYS A 23 -0.57 -2.35 7.32
C LYS A 23 -1.56 -3.52 7.45
N ALA A 24 -2.08 -3.74 8.65
CA ALA A 24 -3.00 -4.85 8.91
C ALA A 24 -4.30 -4.71 8.13
N PHE A 25 -4.84 -3.48 8.05
CA PHE A 25 -6.08 -3.19 7.34
C PHE A 25 -5.95 -3.46 5.84
N LEU A 26 -4.89 -2.97 5.20
CA LEU A 26 -4.67 -3.15 3.77
C LEU A 26 -4.38 -4.62 3.39
N ILE A 27 -3.64 -5.36 4.23
CA ILE A 27 -3.44 -6.80 4.02
C ILE A 27 -4.78 -7.54 4.12
N LEU A 28 -5.60 -7.23 5.11
CA LEU A 28 -6.90 -7.87 5.30
C LEU A 28 -7.83 -7.60 4.11
N ILE A 29 -7.87 -6.36 3.60
CA ILE A 29 -8.64 -6.03 2.39
C ILE A 29 -8.10 -6.77 1.17
N SER A 30 -6.78 -6.87 1.00
CA SER A 30 -6.18 -7.60 -0.12
C SER A 30 -6.57 -9.09 -0.10
N LEU A 31 -6.49 -9.72 1.07
CA LEU A 31 -6.89 -11.12 1.25
C LEU A 31 -8.39 -11.31 1.05
N ALA A 32 -9.22 -10.39 1.56
CA ALA A 32 -10.66 -10.43 1.36
C ALA A 32 -11.03 -10.25 -0.12
N ALA A 33 -10.34 -9.38 -0.86
CA ALA A 33 -10.56 -9.19 -2.30
C ALA A 33 -10.19 -10.43 -3.11
N ILE A 34 -9.04 -11.06 -2.82
CA ILE A 34 -8.64 -12.33 -3.47
C ILE A 34 -9.64 -13.43 -3.13
N GLY A 35 -9.99 -13.59 -1.86
CA GLY A 35 -10.97 -14.58 -1.40
C GLY A 35 -12.33 -14.40 -2.08
N ALA A 36 -12.85 -13.18 -2.10
CA ALA A 36 -14.08 -12.84 -2.81
C ALA A 36 -13.97 -13.14 -4.32
N GLY A 37 -12.85 -12.79 -4.96
CA GLY A 37 -12.63 -13.10 -6.37
C GLY A 37 -12.65 -14.60 -6.67
N ILE A 38 -12.06 -15.43 -5.81
CA ILE A 38 -12.10 -16.89 -5.96
C ILE A 38 -13.54 -17.39 -5.76
N THR A 39 -14.21 -16.98 -4.69
CA THR A 39 -15.59 -17.40 -4.40
C THR A 39 -16.54 -17.02 -5.54
N PHE A 40 -16.47 -15.79 -6.05
CA PHE A 40 -17.32 -15.36 -7.17
C PHE A 40 -16.97 -16.10 -8.46
N SER A 41 -15.69 -16.36 -8.72
CA SER A 41 -15.27 -17.13 -9.90
C SER A 41 -15.83 -18.55 -9.88
N VAL A 42 -15.81 -19.22 -8.73
CA VAL A 42 -16.35 -20.58 -8.55
C VAL A 42 -17.87 -20.59 -8.65
N VAL A 43 -18.58 -19.65 -8.00
CA VAL A 43 -20.05 -19.62 -8.00
C VAL A 43 -20.63 -19.34 -9.39
N HIS A 44 -19.94 -18.55 -10.22
CA HIS A 44 -20.40 -18.18 -11.56
C HIS A 44 -19.70 -18.94 -12.69
N GLU A 45 -18.87 -19.92 -12.34
CA GLU A 45 -18.05 -20.71 -13.29
C GLU A 45 -17.30 -19.82 -14.31
N ASN A 46 -16.76 -18.70 -13.83
CA ASN A 46 -16.14 -17.70 -14.70
C ASN A 46 -14.99 -16.99 -13.99
N TRP A 47 -13.76 -17.34 -14.38
CA TRP A 47 -12.55 -16.77 -13.78
C TRP A 47 -12.22 -15.34 -14.20
N SER A 48 -12.98 -14.72 -15.12
CA SER A 48 -12.82 -13.28 -15.36
C SER A 48 -13.11 -12.45 -14.10
N TRP A 49 -13.85 -12.99 -13.12
CA TRP A 49 -14.04 -12.37 -11.82
C TRP A 49 -12.74 -12.23 -11.04
N ILE A 50 -11.87 -13.25 -11.00
CA ILE A 50 -10.60 -13.13 -10.27
C ILE A 50 -9.73 -12.02 -10.86
N ASN A 51 -9.77 -11.84 -12.18
CA ASN A 51 -9.05 -10.75 -12.85
C ASN A 51 -9.53 -9.38 -12.33
N ARG A 52 -10.85 -9.17 -12.22
CA ARG A 52 -11.43 -7.91 -11.70
C ARG A 52 -11.02 -7.65 -10.25
N PHE A 53 -11.02 -8.67 -9.41
CA PHE A 53 -10.57 -8.53 -8.02
C PHE A 53 -9.06 -8.32 -7.92
N GLY A 54 -8.27 -8.83 -8.86
CA GLY A 54 -6.85 -8.49 -9.02
C GLY A 54 -6.62 -6.97 -9.14
N ALA A 55 -7.47 -6.25 -9.89
CA ALA A 55 -7.37 -4.79 -9.99
C ALA A 55 -7.58 -4.09 -8.64
N VAL A 56 -8.46 -4.60 -7.78
CA VAL A 56 -8.66 -4.08 -6.42
C VAL A 56 -7.39 -4.27 -5.58
N VAL A 57 -6.75 -5.44 -5.69
CA VAL A 57 -5.48 -5.74 -5.00
C VAL A 57 -4.36 -4.80 -5.46
N ILE A 58 -4.29 -4.47 -6.77
CA ILE A 58 -3.34 -3.47 -7.30
C ILE A 58 -3.53 -2.13 -6.60
N VAL A 59 -4.77 -1.62 -6.55
CA VAL A 59 -5.07 -0.33 -5.92
C VAL A 59 -4.68 -0.35 -4.44
N VAL A 60 -4.97 -1.44 -3.72
CA VAL A 60 -4.58 -1.59 -2.31
C VAL A 60 -3.06 -1.60 -2.16
N GLY A 61 -2.33 -2.30 -3.04
CA GLY A 61 -0.87 -2.30 -3.06
C GLY A 61 -0.28 -0.91 -3.31
N LEU A 62 -0.87 -0.13 -4.22
CA LEU A 62 -0.48 1.26 -4.47
C LEU A 62 -0.77 2.17 -3.27
N LEU A 63 -1.91 2.01 -2.60
CA LEU A 63 -2.18 2.73 -1.36
C LEU A 63 -1.16 2.37 -0.27
N PHE A 64 -0.71 1.12 -0.25
CA PHE A 64 0.31 0.63 0.67
C PHE A 64 1.69 1.26 0.39
N THR A 65 2.09 1.41 -0.87
CA THR A 65 3.34 2.13 -1.22
C THR A 65 3.24 3.62 -0.88
N MET A 66 2.05 4.20 -0.95
CA MET A 66 1.77 5.58 -0.53
C MET A 66 1.50 5.74 0.97
N SER A 67 1.50 4.66 1.77
CA SER A 67 1.24 4.72 3.22
C SER A 67 2.10 5.74 4.01
N PRO A 68 3.35 6.07 3.63
CA PRO A 68 4.12 7.12 4.31
C PRO A 68 3.54 8.53 4.11
N LEU A 69 2.77 8.74 3.04
CA LEU A 69 2.04 9.99 2.79
C LEU A 69 0.83 10.14 3.72
N PHE A 70 0.28 9.02 4.20
CA PHE A 70 -0.93 9.02 5.01
C PHE A 70 -0.66 8.86 6.50
N SER A 71 0.52 8.34 6.89
CA SER A 71 0.87 8.03 8.29
C SER A 71 0.84 9.25 9.22
N ASN A 72 1.23 10.41 8.71
CA ASN A 72 1.25 11.66 9.49
C ASN A 72 0.05 12.58 9.20
N GLY A 73 -0.82 12.24 8.24
CA GLY A 73 -1.89 13.09 7.73
C GLY A 73 -1.47 13.90 6.49
N ILE A 74 -2.45 14.35 5.70
CA ILE A 74 -2.24 14.85 4.31
C ILE A 74 -1.19 15.97 4.24
N TYR A 75 -1.10 16.82 5.27
CA TYR A 75 -0.20 17.97 5.29
C TYR A 75 1.10 17.75 6.07
N LYS A 76 1.29 16.59 6.72
CA LYS A 76 2.45 16.31 7.59
C LYS A 76 3.35 15.21 7.03
N SER A 77 3.08 14.75 5.81
CA SER A 77 3.90 13.78 5.10
C SER A 77 5.20 14.39 4.58
N GLN A 78 6.14 14.64 5.48
CA GLN A 78 7.55 14.83 5.13
C GLN A 78 8.25 13.49 5.33
N SER A 79 8.15 12.61 4.34
CA SER A 79 8.90 11.35 4.34
C SER A 79 10.33 11.66 3.92
N SER A 80 11.30 11.50 4.84
CA SER A 80 12.73 11.53 4.52
C SER A 80 13.19 10.33 3.68
N ALA A 81 12.33 9.33 3.48
CA ALA A 81 12.60 8.18 2.62
C ALA A 81 12.72 8.64 1.16
N GLY A 82 13.97 8.83 0.70
CA GLY A 82 14.31 9.40 -0.60
C GLY A 82 15.43 10.44 -0.58
N ARG A 83 15.98 10.82 0.60
CA ARG A 83 17.17 11.68 0.66
C ARG A 83 18.37 11.00 -0.03
N PHE A 84 19.07 11.77 -0.86
CA PHE A 84 20.41 11.39 -1.31
C PHE A 84 21.33 11.24 -0.11
N ALA A 85 22.35 10.39 -0.24
CA ALA A 85 23.34 10.17 0.81
C ALA A 85 23.94 11.53 1.24
N ASP A 86 23.86 11.80 2.53
CA ASP A 86 24.24 13.08 3.13
C ASP A 86 24.99 12.78 4.43
N LEU A 87 25.89 13.67 4.82
CA LEU A 87 26.73 13.50 6.00
C LEU A 87 26.17 14.37 7.14
N HIS A 88 26.22 13.85 8.36
CA HIS A 88 26.04 14.67 9.55
C HIS A 88 27.16 15.73 9.63
N THR A 89 26.95 16.77 10.43
CA THR A 89 27.92 17.87 10.62
C THR A 89 29.27 17.41 11.19
N ASP A 90 29.32 16.19 11.73
CA ASP A 90 30.52 15.52 12.25
C ASP A 90 31.23 14.61 11.22
N GLY A 91 30.75 14.59 9.96
CA GLY A 91 31.32 13.79 8.88
C GLY A 91 30.87 12.33 8.88
N THR A 92 29.96 11.91 9.77
CA THR A 92 29.41 10.55 9.74
C THR A 92 28.27 10.43 8.72
N PRO A 93 28.07 9.26 8.07
CA PRO A 93 26.94 9.05 7.17
C PRO A 93 25.62 9.17 7.93
N ILE A 94 24.65 9.90 7.39
CA ILE A 94 23.27 9.85 7.88
C ILE A 94 22.75 8.44 7.61
N ILE A 95 22.73 7.62 8.65
CA ILE A 95 22.23 6.24 8.58
C ILE A 95 20.71 6.23 8.71
N THR A 96 20.07 5.31 7.97
CA THR A 96 18.62 5.12 8.01
C THR A 96 18.16 4.77 9.42
N THR A 97 17.29 5.62 9.99
CA THR A 97 16.69 5.42 11.31
C THR A 97 15.75 4.20 11.31
N ALA A 98 15.42 3.68 12.50
CA ALA A 98 14.50 2.55 12.61
C ALA A 98 13.10 2.86 12.04
N GLU A 99 12.64 4.11 12.15
CA GLU A 99 11.36 4.55 11.58
C GLU A 99 11.40 4.59 10.05
N GLU A 100 12.46 5.12 9.46
CA GLU A 100 12.67 5.11 8.00
C GLU A 100 12.77 3.69 7.44
N ARG A 101 13.40 2.76 8.16
CA ARG A 101 13.41 1.33 7.77
C ARG A 101 12.01 0.73 7.78
N LYS A 102 11.19 1.07 8.78
CA LYS A 102 9.79 0.61 8.86
C LYS A 102 8.97 1.16 7.70
N ILE A 103 9.17 2.42 7.33
CA ILE A 103 8.58 3.05 6.14
C ILE A 103 9.01 2.31 4.87
N GLY A 104 10.32 2.08 4.68
CA GLY A 104 10.85 1.37 3.52
C GLY A 104 10.31 -0.07 3.40
N ASN A 105 10.24 -0.80 4.51
CA ASN A 105 9.64 -2.14 4.55
C ASN A 105 8.17 -2.13 4.15
N ASN A 106 7.42 -1.10 4.52
CA ASN A 106 6.04 -0.98 4.10
C ASN A 106 5.96 -0.73 2.59
N VAL A 107 6.76 0.19 2.04
CA VAL A 107 6.80 0.43 0.60
C VAL A 107 7.13 -0.84 -0.18
N ALA A 108 8.17 -1.57 0.24
CA ALA A 108 8.55 -2.84 -0.39
C ALA A 108 7.41 -3.87 -0.37
N LEU A 109 6.69 -3.97 0.74
CA LEU A 109 5.53 -4.86 0.85
C LEU A 109 4.37 -4.42 -0.06
N GLY A 110 4.14 -3.12 -0.19
CA GLY A 110 3.16 -2.58 -1.14
C GLY A 110 3.47 -2.91 -2.59
N ILE A 111 4.75 -2.88 -2.97
CA ILE A 111 5.22 -3.32 -4.29
C ILE A 111 4.91 -4.81 -4.51
N ILE A 112 5.17 -5.66 -3.52
CA ILE A 112 4.88 -7.10 -3.59
C ILE A 112 3.37 -7.34 -3.77
N ILE A 113 2.52 -6.67 -2.96
CA ILE A 113 1.06 -6.79 -3.09
C ILE A 113 0.61 -6.32 -4.47
N THR A 114 1.14 -5.20 -4.96
CA THR A 114 0.82 -4.66 -6.28
C THR A 114 1.18 -5.66 -7.38
N ALA A 115 2.37 -6.27 -7.30
CA ALA A 115 2.81 -7.28 -8.25
C ALA A 115 1.88 -8.51 -8.25
N ILE A 116 1.47 -9.00 -7.06
CA ILE A 116 0.50 -10.09 -6.94
C ILE A 116 -0.82 -9.68 -7.60
N GLY A 117 -1.36 -8.51 -7.27
CA GLY A 117 -2.58 -7.99 -7.87
C GLY A 117 -2.51 -7.88 -9.39
N THR A 118 -1.37 -7.43 -9.93
CA THR A 118 -1.13 -7.33 -11.38
C THR A 118 -1.11 -8.70 -12.03
N LEU A 119 -0.41 -9.68 -11.45
CA LEU A 119 -0.39 -11.05 -11.97
C LEU A 119 -1.79 -11.67 -11.92
N THR A 120 -2.51 -11.48 -10.83
CA THR A 120 -3.90 -11.94 -10.70
C THR A 120 -4.82 -11.25 -11.70
N ASN A 121 -4.64 -9.95 -11.95
CA ASN A 121 -5.45 -9.21 -12.92
C ASN A 121 -5.18 -9.64 -14.36
N ALA A 122 -3.92 -9.91 -14.71
CA ALA A 122 -3.50 -10.25 -16.06
C ALA A 122 -3.70 -11.73 -16.41
N PHE A 123 -3.55 -12.64 -15.45
CA PHE A 123 -3.48 -14.09 -15.69
C PHE A 123 -4.34 -14.92 -14.73
N GLY A 124 -5.18 -14.30 -13.90
CA GLY A 124 -5.96 -15.02 -12.90
C GLY A 124 -6.95 -16.02 -13.52
N ASP A 125 -7.52 -15.68 -14.67
CA ASP A 125 -8.36 -16.56 -15.48
C ASP A 125 -7.62 -17.79 -15.98
N LEU A 126 -6.42 -17.62 -16.53
CA LEU A 126 -5.58 -18.74 -16.97
C LEU A 126 -5.21 -19.67 -15.80
N LEU A 127 -4.86 -19.11 -14.65
CA LEU A 127 -4.55 -19.88 -13.44
C LEU A 127 -5.77 -20.64 -12.92
N GLY A 128 -6.93 -19.98 -12.87
CA GLY A 128 -8.19 -20.57 -12.46
C GLY A 128 -8.60 -21.74 -13.37
N ASN A 129 -8.61 -21.50 -14.68
CA ASN A 129 -8.92 -22.52 -15.69
C ASN A 129 -7.96 -23.72 -15.60
N CYS A 130 -6.67 -23.49 -15.36
CA CYS A 130 -5.69 -24.57 -15.24
C CYS A 130 -5.95 -25.49 -14.04
N VAL A 131 -6.48 -24.95 -12.93
CA VAL A 131 -6.68 -25.71 -11.69
C VAL A 131 -8.06 -26.35 -11.64
N TYR A 132 -9.10 -25.65 -12.10
CA TYR A 132 -10.50 -26.06 -11.93
C TYR A 132 -11.18 -26.54 -13.22
N GLY A 133 -10.59 -26.27 -14.39
CA GLY A 133 -11.01 -26.87 -15.66
C GLY A 133 -12.27 -26.28 -16.31
N PHE A 134 -12.80 -25.18 -15.78
CA PHE A 134 -13.90 -24.41 -16.36
C PHE A 134 -13.54 -22.94 -16.37
#